data_AF-A0A537KDY7-F1
#
_entry.id   AF-A0A537KDY7-F1
#
_cell.length_a   1.000
_cell.length_b   1.000
_cell.length_c   1.000
_cell.angle_alpha   90.00
_cell.angle_beta   90.00
_cell.angle_gamma   90.00
#
_symmetry.space_group_name_H-M   'P 1'
#
loop_
_entity.id
_entity.type
_entity.pdbx_description
1 polymer ?
#
loop_
_entity_poly.entity_id
_entity_poly.type
_entity_poly.pdbx_seq_one_letter_code
_entity_poly.pdbx_strand_id
1 'polypeptide(L)'
;MEPGYFNVNDQTKIGIPDIQPSYVLTVKINIEGEDLNFSRAVKYKFTDPVRGELYWPLVVVPPVLITPSEDLKILMNGNDKANGTLAIKGLKRNFTGKMVAFSESDMKPLTNFSFPTQKVRVNSKGQSLTFDYNGNGIKASSNVLFGITDTLGNNLIKSDKHEIKHDHIPAINYFHDADVALKVVNVETYGKKIGYIVGAGDKVPEALEQMGFEVNRLNQKEIAKNPLDKFDAIIVGVRAYNTLEWLGNYYDKLMKYVEDGGNLIVQYNTSNFISNVRSKMGPYDFTITRNRVTDENATVTFLKPEHPALNFPNKINQEDFKGWIQERSIYDGVDSAGKFEKILSMNDPGEKPDDGSLLIAKYGRGYFTYTGLVFFRELPAGVPGAYRLLANLIALNRKKAF
;
A
#
# COMPACT_ATOMS: atom_id res chain seq x y z
N MET A 1 -21.53 -16.04 -3.90
CA MET A 1 -20.88 -15.15 -4.90
C MET A 1 -19.48 -15.69 -5.07
N GLU A 2 -19.06 -15.94 -6.30
CA GLU A 2 -17.67 -16.35 -6.55
C GLU A 2 -16.75 -15.12 -6.41
N PRO A 3 -15.51 -15.31 -5.91
CA PRO A 3 -14.47 -14.28 -5.92
C PRO A 3 -14.29 -13.67 -7.31
N GLY A 4 -14.06 -12.36 -7.39
CA GLY A 4 -13.84 -11.64 -8.66
C GLY A 4 -15.11 -11.15 -9.36
N TYR A 5 -16.31 -11.49 -8.87
CA TYR A 5 -17.57 -10.94 -9.39
C TYR A 5 -17.96 -9.67 -8.62
N PHE A 6 -18.17 -8.58 -9.35
CA PHE A 6 -18.73 -7.35 -8.78
C PHE A 6 -20.25 -7.43 -8.79
N ASN A 7 -20.88 -7.26 -7.63
CA ASN A 7 -22.32 -7.08 -7.58
C ASN A 7 -22.68 -5.67 -8.05
N VAL A 8 -23.13 -5.56 -9.30
CA VAL A 8 -23.67 -4.31 -9.83
C VAL A 8 -25.16 -4.28 -9.54
N ASN A 9 -25.54 -3.63 -8.43
CA ASN A 9 -26.94 -3.51 -7.98
C ASN A 9 -27.86 -2.93 -9.07
N ASP A 10 -27.32 -2.08 -9.95
CA ASP A 10 -28.02 -1.50 -11.08
C ASP A 10 -27.40 -1.99 -12.40
N GLN A 11 -28.02 -3.01 -12.98
CA GLN A 11 -27.55 -3.65 -14.21
C GLN A 11 -27.44 -2.69 -15.40
N THR A 12 -28.18 -1.57 -15.40
CA THR A 12 -28.11 -0.56 -16.47
C THR A 12 -26.76 0.15 -16.52
N LYS A 13 -25.95 0.05 -15.46
CA LYS A 13 -24.59 0.61 -15.39
C LYS A 13 -23.55 -0.26 -16.07
N ILE A 14 -23.86 -1.51 -16.40
CA ILE A 14 -22.92 -2.41 -17.08
C ILE A 14 -22.67 -1.88 -18.50
N GLY A 15 -21.39 -1.72 -18.85
CA GLY A 15 -20.97 -1.25 -20.17
C GLY A 15 -21.01 0.27 -20.34
N ILE A 16 -21.37 1.06 -19.32
CA ILE A 16 -21.22 2.52 -19.37
C ILE A 16 -19.72 2.86 -19.21
N PRO A 17 -19.08 3.49 -20.22
CA PRO A 17 -17.64 3.67 -20.22
C PRO A 17 -17.14 4.84 -19.35
N ASP A 18 -18.03 5.75 -18.96
CA ASP A 18 -17.67 7.00 -18.29
C ASP A 18 -18.65 7.29 -17.13
N ILE A 19 -18.20 8.12 -16.18
CA ILE A 19 -19.00 8.55 -15.04
C ILE A 19 -20.21 9.33 -15.55
N GLN A 20 -21.40 9.03 -15.03
CA GLN A 20 -22.58 9.78 -15.43
C GLN A 20 -22.43 11.28 -15.10
N PRO A 21 -22.74 12.18 -16.04
CA PRO A 21 -22.63 13.62 -15.82
C PRO A 21 -23.46 14.05 -14.61
N SER A 22 -22.91 14.91 -13.75
CA SER A 22 -23.67 15.45 -12.61
C SER A 22 -24.90 16.25 -13.03
N TYR A 23 -24.86 16.84 -14.23
CA TYR A 23 -25.99 17.52 -14.85
C TYR A 23 -26.05 17.22 -16.34
N VAL A 24 -27.26 16.99 -16.84
CA VAL A 24 -27.55 16.80 -18.25
C VAL A 24 -28.55 17.89 -18.66
N LEU A 25 -28.20 18.64 -19.70
CA LEU A 25 -29.11 19.57 -20.36
C LEU A 25 -29.88 18.79 -21.43
N THR A 26 -31.21 18.82 -21.34
CA THR A 26 -32.10 18.32 -22.40
C THR A 26 -32.60 19.52 -23.19
N VAL A 27 -32.27 19.58 -24.48
CA VAL A 27 -32.72 20.61 -25.41
C VAL A 27 -33.82 20.02 -26.28
N LYS A 28 -35.01 20.61 -26.20
CA LYS A 28 -36.15 20.27 -27.05
C LYS A 28 -36.19 21.24 -28.23
N ILE A 29 -36.08 20.72 -29.45
CA ILE A 29 -36.12 21.50 -30.70
C ILE A 29 -37.34 21.05 -31.49
N ASN A 30 -38.23 21.98 -31.82
CA ASN A 30 -39.35 21.70 -32.72
C ASN A 30 -38.93 22.01 -34.17
N ILE A 31 -39.02 21.02 -35.06
CA ILE A 31 -38.77 21.17 -36.50
C ILE A 31 -40.00 20.66 -37.24
N GLU A 32 -40.67 21.54 -37.99
CA GLU A 32 -41.87 21.21 -38.78
C GLU A 32 -43.00 20.54 -37.97
N GLY A 33 -43.11 20.85 -36.68
CA GLY A 33 -44.11 20.26 -35.78
C GLY A 33 -43.63 19.00 -35.06
N GLU A 34 -42.46 18.46 -35.40
CA GLU A 34 -41.85 17.33 -34.68
C GLU A 34 -40.89 17.80 -33.59
N ASP A 35 -41.05 17.24 -32.39
CA ASP A 35 -40.22 17.54 -31.23
C ASP A 35 -39.02 16.60 -31.14
N LEU A 36 -37.82 17.15 -31.36
CA LEU A 36 -36.54 16.44 -31.23
C LEU A 36 -35.90 16.77 -29.88
N ASN A 37 -35.52 15.75 -29.11
CA ASN A 37 -34.84 15.92 -27.82
C ASN A 37 -33.36 15.57 -27.92
N PHE A 38 -32.50 16.51 -27.57
CA PHE A 38 -31.05 16.34 -27.53
C PHE A 38 -30.55 16.45 -26.10
N SER A 39 -29.92 15.40 -25.59
CA SER A 39 -29.26 15.42 -24.28
C SER A 39 -27.77 15.74 -24.43
N ARG A 40 -27.27 16.67 -23.61
CA ARG A 40 -25.84 17.04 -23.55
C ARG A 40 -25.40 17.18 -22.10
N ALA A 41 -24.25 16.58 -21.77
CA ALA A 41 -23.62 16.74 -20.46
C ALA A 41 -23.19 18.20 -20.25
N VAL A 42 -23.47 18.75 -19.07
CA VAL A 42 -22.92 20.05 -18.67
C VAL A 42 -21.44 19.88 -18.37
N LYS A 43 -20.60 20.71 -19.01
CA LYS A 43 -19.14 20.66 -18.89
C LYS A 43 -18.59 22.00 -18.43
N TYR A 44 -17.45 21.97 -17.74
CA TYR A 44 -16.68 23.16 -17.39
C TYR A 44 -15.73 23.50 -18.55
N LYS A 45 -15.92 24.65 -19.18
CA LYS A 45 -15.06 25.18 -20.25
C LYS A 45 -14.06 26.18 -19.67
N PHE A 46 -12.78 26.03 -20.02
CA PHE A 46 -11.74 27.00 -19.70
C PHE A 46 -10.66 27.02 -20.79
N THR A 47 -9.84 28.06 -20.79
CA THR A 47 -8.76 28.22 -21.77
C THR A 47 -7.42 28.03 -21.07
N ASP A 48 -6.61 27.10 -21.58
CA ASP A 48 -5.23 26.90 -21.19
C ASP A 48 -4.32 27.67 -22.17
N PRO A 49 -3.32 28.43 -21.70
CA PRO A 49 -2.44 29.23 -22.57
C PRO A 49 -1.67 28.41 -23.62
N VAL A 50 -1.43 27.12 -23.36
CA VAL A 50 -0.67 26.23 -24.25
C VAL A 50 -1.63 25.34 -25.06
N ARG A 51 -2.68 24.81 -24.42
CA ARG A 51 -3.58 23.81 -25.03
C ARG A 51 -4.84 24.40 -25.67
N GLY A 52 -5.09 25.70 -25.49
CA GLY A 52 -6.29 26.35 -26.01
C GLY A 52 -7.53 25.99 -25.22
N GLU A 53 -8.66 25.80 -25.89
CA GLU A 53 -9.94 25.53 -25.23
C GLU A 53 -10.02 24.08 -24.72
N LEU A 54 -10.26 23.93 -23.41
CA LEU A 54 -10.43 22.65 -22.75
C LEU A 54 -11.82 22.53 -22.14
N TYR A 55 -12.35 21.31 -22.16
CA TYR A 55 -13.67 20.95 -21.64
C TYR A 55 -13.54 19.80 -20.64
N TRP A 56 -13.87 20.05 -19.38
CA TRP A 56 -13.81 19.03 -18.32
C TRP A 56 -15.21 18.68 -17.81
N PRO A 57 -15.40 17.46 -17.26
CA PRO A 57 -16.63 17.12 -16.55
C PRO A 57 -16.93 18.13 -15.45
N LEU A 58 -18.19 18.53 -15.31
CA LEU A 58 -18.63 19.31 -14.17
C LEU A 58 -18.79 18.37 -12.96
N VAL A 59 -18.00 18.59 -11.92
CA VAL A 59 -17.99 17.75 -10.70
C VAL A 59 -18.71 18.47 -9.56
N VAL A 60 -19.74 17.84 -9.00
CA VAL A 60 -20.37 18.29 -7.75
C VAL A 60 -19.53 17.81 -6.58
N VAL A 61 -19.14 18.75 -5.72
CA VAL A 61 -18.27 18.49 -4.57
C VAL A 61 -19.05 18.64 -3.26
N PRO A 62 -18.72 17.87 -2.20
CA PRO A 62 -19.24 18.12 -0.87
C PRO A 62 -18.75 19.48 -0.33
N PRO A 63 -19.39 20.05 0.71
CA PRO A 63 -18.98 21.35 1.26
C PRO A 63 -17.59 21.30 1.94
N VAL A 64 -17.16 20.12 2.36
CA VAL A 64 -15.84 19.84 2.95
C VAL A 64 -15.36 18.47 2.49
N LEU A 65 -14.05 18.30 2.37
CA LEU A 65 -13.39 17.00 2.22
C LEU A 65 -12.66 16.64 3.49
N ILE A 66 -12.62 15.35 3.80
CA ILE A 66 -11.96 14.78 4.98
C ILE A 66 -10.93 13.79 4.45
N THR A 67 -9.65 14.05 4.69
CA THR A 67 -8.55 13.21 4.20
C THR A 67 -7.74 12.73 5.41
N PRO A 68 -7.83 11.45 5.80
CA PRO A 68 -6.95 10.88 6.80
C PRO A 68 -5.48 10.96 6.37
N SER A 69 -4.56 11.08 7.33
CA SER A 69 -3.11 11.07 7.02
C SER A 69 -2.59 9.69 6.60
N GLU A 70 -3.34 8.63 6.88
CA GLU A 70 -3.01 7.25 6.56
C GLU A 70 -4.29 6.46 6.27
N ASP A 71 -4.28 5.60 5.25
CA ASP A 71 -5.41 4.72 4.93
C ASP A 71 -5.46 3.48 5.85
N LEU A 72 -4.31 3.12 6.42
CA LEU A 72 -4.09 1.92 7.23
C LEU A 72 -3.27 2.28 8.47
N LYS A 73 -3.76 1.86 9.63
CA LYS A 73 -3.05 1.94 10.91
C LYS A 73 -2.86 0.55 11.51
N ILE A 74 -1.60 0.17 11.68
CA ILE A 74 -1.20 -1.06 12.36
C ILE A 74 -1.09 -0.82 13.86
N LEU A 75 -1.68 -1.71 14.64
CA LEU A 75 -1.61 -1.76 16.10
C LEU A 75 -0.92 -3.05 16.52
N MET A 76 0.25 -2.93 17.13
CA MET A 76 1.07 -4.09 17.50
C MET A 76 1.10 -4.35 18.99
N ASN A 77 1.27 -5.62 19.35
CA ASN A 77 1.77 -6.07 20.66
C ASN A 77 1.01 -5.46 21.86
N GLY A 78 -0.32 -5.46 21.77
CA GLY A 78 -1.20 -4.95 22.83
C GLY A 78 -1.30 -3.43 22.92
N ASN A 79 -0.68 -2.68 22.00
CA ASN A 79 -0.99 -1.27 21.81
C ASN A 79 -2.44 -1.14 21.31
N ASP A 80 -3.31 -0.60 22.16
CA ASP A 80 -4.73 -0.42 21.89
C ASP A 80 -5.08 1.03 21.51
N LYS A 81 -4.06 1.86 21.25
CA LYS A 81 -4.21 3.27 20.90
C LYS A 81 -3.98 3.52 19.42
N ALA A 82 -4.97 4.13 18.78
CA ALA A 82 -4.94 4.53 17.37
C ALA A 82 -4.97 6.05 17.27
N ASN A 83 -3.81 6.67 17.03
CA ASN A 83 -3.69 8.12 16.88
C ASN A 83 -3.26 8.48 15.46
N GLY A 84 -3.81 9.57 14.94
CA GLY A 84 -3.48 10.10 13.63
C GLY A 84 -4.11 11.47 13.40
N THR A 85 -4.04 11.95 12.16
CA THR A 85 -4.54 13.28 11.80
C THR A 85 -5.50 13.22 10.62
N LEU A 86 -6.45 14.16 10.59
CA LEU A 86 -7.40 14.36 9.51
C LEU A 86 -7.19 15.76 8.94
N ALA A 87 -6.97 15.85 7.63
CA ALA A 87 -6.98 17.11 6.91
C ALA A 87 -8.39 17.42 6.42
N ILE A 88 -8.93 18.56 6.84
CA ILE A 88 -10.25 19.04 6.43
C ILE A 88 -10.07 20.18 5.43
N LYS A 89 -10.52 19.97 4.19
CA LYS A 89 -10.47 21.00 3.14
C LYS A 89 -11.85 21.59 2.89
N GLY A 90 -11.99 22.89 3.16
CA GLY A 90 -13.21 23.64 2.93
C GLY A 90 -13.49 23.92 1.46
N LEU A 91 -14.60 23.43 0.91
CA LEU A 91 -15.03 23.72 -0.47
C LEU A 91 -16.23 24.69 -0.53
N LYS A 92 -16.93 24.86 0.60
CA LYS A 92 -18.00 25.85 0.80
C LYS A 92 -17.54 26.92 1.82
N ARG A 93 -17.81 28.19 1.51
CA ARG A 93 -17.57 29.31 2.44
C ARG A 93 -18.54 29.23 3.63
N ASN A 94 -18.07 29.62 4.82
CA ASN A 94 -18.87 29.68 6.06
C ASN A 94 -19.52 28.34 6.44
N PHE A 95 -18.78 27.24 6.30
CA PHE A 95 -19.27 25.93 6.74
C PHE A 95 -18.93 25.69 8.22
N THR A 96 -19.90 25.15 8.96
CA THR A 96 -19.73 24.75 10.35
C THR A 96 -20.32 23.37 10.56
N GLY A 97 -19.64 22.53 11.34
CA GLY A 97 -20.11 21.19 11.67
C GLY A 97 -19.40 20.60 12.88
N LYS A 98 -19.71 19.34 13.17
CA LYS A 98 -19.16 18.58 14.28
C LYS A 98 -18.42 17.33 13.75
N MET A 99 -17.15 17.20 14.11
CA MET A 99 -16.34 16.01 13.83
C MET A 99 -16.85 14.82 14.64
N VAL A 100 -16.99 13.67 13.97
CA VAL A 100 -17.51 12.42 14.50
C VAL A 100 -16.78 11.23 13.87
N ALA A 101 -16.72 10.11 14.59
CA ALA A 101 -16.18 8.84 14.12
C ALA A 101 -17.25 7.76 14.22
N PHE A 102 -17.33 6.89 13.22
CA PHE A 102 -18.29 5.79 13.12
C PHE A 102 -17.58 4.48 12.79
N SER A 103 -18.22 3.37 13.16
CA SER A 103 -17.91 2.06 12.62
C SER A 103 -18.43 2.00 11.18
N GLU A 104 -17.58 1.61 10.22
CA GLU A 104 -17.99 1.56 8.81
C GLU A 104 -19.07 0.49 8.56
N SER A 105 -19.02 -0.63 9.28
CA SER A 105 -19.89 -1.79 9.03
C SER A 105 -21.35 -1.60 9.45
N ASP A 106 -21.59 -0.86 10.53
CA ASP A 106 -22.93 -0.64 11.09
C ASP A 106 -23.31 0.83 11.23
N MET A 107 -22.43 1.76 10.79
CA MET A 107 -22.63 3.20 10.83
C MET A 107 -22.99 3.73 12.23
N LYS A 108 -22.56 3.05 13.30
CA LYS A 108 -22.79 3.51 14.67
C LYS A 108 -21.66 4.40 15.18
N PRO A 109 -21.96 5.45 15.96
CA PRO A 109 -20.94 6.32 16.54
C PRO A 109 -19.96 5.54 17.42
N LEU A 110 -18.67 5.81 17.27
CA LEU A 110 -17.62 5.26 18.12
C LEU A 110 -17.35 6.19 19.30
N THR A 111 -17.58 5.69 20.51
CA THR A 111 -17.37 6.44 21.76
C THR A 111 -15.93 6.39 22.25
N ASN A 112 -15.14 5.45 21.73
CA ASN A 112 -13.74 5.26 22.08
C ASN A 112 -12.78 6.10 21.22
N PHE A 113 -13.31 6.90 20.29
CA PHE A 113 -12.57 7.90 19.51
C PHE A 113 -12.87 9.31 20.02
N SER A 114 -11.83 10.12 20.14
CA SER A 114 -11.90 11.49 20.65
C SER A 114 -11.07 12.46 19.81
N PHE A 115 -11.46 13.73 19.84
CA PHE A 115 -10.83 14.82 19.09
C PHE A 115 -10.54 15.98 20.06
N PRO A 116 -9.40 16.69 19.95
CA PRO A 116 -9.13 17.86 20.80
C PRO A 116 -10.20 18.94 20.69
N THR A 117 -10.76 19.12 19.50
CA THR A 117 -11.96 19.92 19.25
C THR A 117 -12.85 19.17 18.28
N GLN A 118 -14.13 19.07 18.60
CA GLN A 118 -15.13 18.52 17.68
C GLN A 118 -15.71 19.59 16.76
N LYS A 119 -15.50 20.88 17.03
CA LYS A 119 -16.09 21.96 16.23
C LYS A 119 -15.25 22.25 15.00
N VAL A 120 -15.83 22.05 13.82
CA VAL A 120 -15.25 22.42 12.53
C VAL A 120 -15.81 23.75 12.08
N ARG A 121 -14.94 24.71 11.73
CA ARG A 121 -15.35 26.02 11.20
C ARG A 121 -14.45 26.41 10.02
N VAL A 122 -15.03 26.40 8.84
CA VAL A 122 -14.41 26.84 7.58
C VAL A 122 -14.97 28.22 7.22
N ASN A 123 -14.12 29.25 7.25
CA ASN A 123 -14.51 30.63 6.96
C ASN A 123 -14.38 30.97 5.46
N SER A 124 -13.42 30.37 4.75
CA SER A 124 -13.16 30.63 3.32
C SER A 124 -13.06 29.34 2.51
N LYS A 125 -13.46 29.42 1.24
CA LYS A 125 -13.23 28.33 0.28
C LYS A 125 -11.72 28.13 0.10
N GLY A 126 -11.27 26.89 0.14
CA GLY A 126 -9.87 26.48 0.07
C GLY A 126 -9.14 26.46 1.42
N GLN A 127 -9.78 26.85 2.53
CA GLN A 127 -9.17 26.75 3.86
C GLN A 127 -8.91 25.28 4.22
N SER A 128 -7.70 24.98 4.65
CA SER A 128 -7.32 23.68 5.20
C SER A 128 -7.21 23.76 6.72
N LEU A 129 -7.73 22.75 7.41
CA LEU A 129 -7.63 22.57 8.86
C LEU A 129 -7.06 21.18 9.13
N THR A 130 -6.35 21.02 10.23
CA THR A 130 -5.85 19.71 10.69
C THR A 130 -6.48 19.39 12.03
N PHE A 131 -6.99 18.16 12.18
CA PHE A 131 -7.58 17.64 13.40
C PHE A 131 -6.88 16.37 13.81
N ASP A 132 -6.42 16.29 15.05
CA ASP A 132 -5.92 15.04 15.60
C ASP A 132 -7.09 14.17 16.07
N TYR A 133 -6.97 12.85 15.92
CA TYR A 133 -7.86 11.89 16.55
C TYR A 133 -7.09 10.96 17.46
N ASN A 134 -7.75 10.53 18.54
CA ASN A 134 -7.22 9.56 19.49
C ASN A 134 -8.27 8.49 19.76
N GLY A 135 -8.01 7.28 19.28
CA GLY A 135 -8.76 6.07 19.58
C GLY A 135 -8.09 5.28 20.71
N ASN A 136 -8.85 4.77 21.66
CA ASN A 136 -8.36 3.90 22.74
C ASN A 136 -9.13 2.59 22.80
N GLY A 137 -8.55 1.55 23.42
CA GLY A 137 -9.21 0.27 23.64
C GLY A 137 -9.47 -0.53 22.36
N ILE A 138 -8.70 -0.30 21.29
CA ILE A 138 -8.82 -1.04 20.03
C ILE A 138 -8.19 -2.42 20.19
N LYS A 139 -9.04 -3.45 20.23
CA LYS A 139 -8.62 -4.85 20.44
C LYS A 139 -8.77 -5.75 19.21
N ALA A 140 -9.54 -5.31 18.23
CA ALA A 140 -9.83 -6.06 17.02
C ALA A 140 -9.66 -5.15 15.80
N SER A 141 -9.32 -5.76 14.67
CA SER A 141 -9.25 -5.06 13.39
C SER A 141 -10.64 -4.57 12.98
N SER A 142 -10.75 -3.30 12.59
CA SER A 142 -11.99 -2.67 12.17
C SER A 142 -11.69 -1.46 11.28
N ASN A 143 -12.66 -1.01 10.50
CA ASN A 143 -12.54 0.23 9.75
C ASN A 143 -13.27 1.34 10.50
N VAL A 144 -12.61 2.49 10.63
CA VAL A 144 -13.16 3.67 11.29
C VAL A 144 -13.42 4.74 10.25
N LEU A 145 -14.69 5.12 10.13
CA LEU A 145 -15.14 6.16 9.24
C LEU A 145 -15.15 7.51 9.95
N PHE A 146 -14.47 8.49 9.37
CA PHE A 146 -14.49 9.87 9.87
C PHE A 146 -15.49 10.73 9.10
N GLY A 147 -16.19 11.59 9.82
CA GLY A 147 -17.23 12.41 9.24
C GLY A 147 -17.45 13.75 9.95
N ILE A 148 -18.12 14.65 9.26
CA ILE A 148 -18.63 15.91 9.80
C ILE A 148 -20.15 15.89 9.71
N THR A 149 -20.82 16.03 10.85
CA THR A 149 -22.26 16.27 10.88
C THR A 149 -22.56 17.77 10.92
N ASP A 150 -23.73 18.15 10.39
CA ASP A 150 -24.29 19.46 10.67
C ASP A 150 -24.66 19.59 12.16
N THR A 151 -25.01 20.80 12.59
CA THR A 151 -25.39 21.07 13.99
C THR A 151 -26.63 20.30 14.47
N LEU A 152 -27.43 19.76 13.55
CA LEU A 152 -28.63 18.97 13.84
C LEU A 152 -28.35 17.46 13.81
N GLY A 153 -27.17 17.02 13.38
CA GLY A 153 -26.79 15.62 13.28
C GLY A 153 -27.35 14.88 12.06
N ASN A 154 -28.05 15.58 11.15
CA ASN A 154 -28.86 14.94 10.11
C ASN A 154 -28.07 14.64 8.83
N ASN A 155 -27.06 15.46 8.52
CA ASN A 155 -26.26 15.31 7.31
C ASN A 155 -24.83 14.90 7.65
N LEU A 156 -24.47 13.64 7.36
CA LEU A 156 -23.11 13.13 7.50
C LEU A 156 -22.31 13.35 6.21
N ILE A 157 -21.30 14.22 6.29
CA ILE A 157 -20.30 14.39 5.23
C ILE A 157 -19.10 13.55 5.59
N LYS A 158 -18.76 12.58 4.76
CA LYS A 158 -17.71 11.59 5.02
C LYS A 158 -16.76 11.39 3.84
N SER A 159 -16.77 12.30 2.88
CA SER A 159 -16.09 12.10 1.61
C SER A 159 -14.67 12.63 1.63
N ASP A 160 -13.75 11.78 1.16
CA ASP A 160 -12.46 12.17 0.62
C ASP A 160 -12.53 12.25 -0.91
N LYS A 161 -11.51 12.82 -1.56
CA LYS A 161 -11.44 12.97 -3.02
C LYS A 161 -10.11 12.46 -3.55
N HIS A 162 -10.19 11.49 -4.45
CA HIS A 162 -9.06 11.12 -5.30
C HIS A 162 -9.16 11.83 -6.66
N GLU A 163 -8.03 12.34 -7.15
CA GLU A 163 -7.94 13.05 -8.42
C GLU A 163 -6.88 12.39 -9.31
N ILE A 164 -7.30 11.89 -10.48
CA ILE A 164 -6.42 11.39 -11.52
C ILE A 164 -6.26 12.50 -12.54
N LYS A 165 -5.02 12.99 -12.70
CA LYS A 165 -4.70 14.11 -13.59
C LYS A 165 -3.42 13.83 -14.37
N HIS A 166 -3.56 13.65 -15.68
CA HIS A 166 -2.44 13.58 -16.61
C HIS A 166 -2.66 14.53 -17.78
N ASP A 167 -1.59 14.84 -18.49
CA ASP A 167 -1.63 15.81 -19.59
C ASP A 167 -2.51 15.36 -20.77
N HIS A 168 -2.68 14.05 -20.93
CA HIS A 168 -3.36 13.41 -22.06
C HIS A 168 -4.79 12.96 -21.76
N ILE A 169 -5.31 13.17 -20.54
CA ILE A 169 -6.71 12.87 -20.18
C ILE A 169 -7.34 14.02 -19.38
N PRO A 170 -8.67 14.24 -19.47
CA PRO A 170 -9.37 15.12 -18.54
C PRO A 170 -9.17 14.69 -17.09
N ALA A 171 -9.22 15.65 -16.15
CA ALA A 171 -9.13 15.33 -14.73
C ALA A 171 -10.33 14.47 -14.30
N ILE A 172 -10.06 13.29 -13.76
CA ILE A 172 -11.08 12.39 -13.23
C ILE A 172 -11.09 12.54 -11.71
N ASN A 173 -12.25 12.84 -11.14
CA ASN A 173 -12.44 12.95 -9.71
C ASN A 173 -13.43 11.87 -9.27
N TYR A 174 -13.06 11.08 -8.27
CA TYR A 174 -14.01 10.22 -7.58
C TYR A 174 -13.89 10.45 -6.08
N PHE A 175 -15.02 10.29 -5.39
CA PHE A 175 -15.12 10.44 -3.95
C PHE A 175 -15.24 9.06 -3.33
N HIS A 176 -14.52 8.85 -2.25
CA HIS A 176 -14.64 7.67 -1.41
C HIS A 176 -14.86 8.11 0.02
N ASP A 177 -15.19 7.14 0.87
CA ASP A 177 -15.35 7.39 2.29
C ASP A 177 -13.98 7.73 2.92
N ALA A 178 -14.00 8.59 3.93
CA ALA A 178 -12.84 9.03 4.69
C ALA A 178 -12.62 8.06 5.86
N ASP A 179 -12.26 6.82 5.53
CA ASP A 179 -12.04 5.75 6.49
C ASP A 179 -10.55 5.47 6.71
N VAL A 180 -10.27 4.87 7.87
CA VAL A 180 -8.95 4.32 8.20
C VAL A 180 -9.16 2.87 8.62
N ALA A 181 -8.47 1.96 7.93
CA ALA A 181 -8.41 0.57 8.30
C ALA A 181 -7.49 0.41 9.53
N LEU A 182 -8.05 -0.02 10.66
CA LEU A 182 -7.27 -0.42 11.83
C LEU A 182 -7.00 -1.91 11.74
N LYS A 183 -5.74 -2.30 11.76
CA LYS A 183 -5.34 -3.71 11.81
C LYS A 183 -4.56 -3.99 13.08
N VAL A 184 -5.11 -4.87 13.90
CA VAL A 184 -4.41 -5.39 15.07
C VAL A 184 -3.54 -6.55 14.59
N VAL A 185 -2.23 -6.38 14.69
CA VAL A 185 -1.24 -7.31 14.16
C VAL A 185 -0.27 -7.68 15.27
N ASN A 186 -0.35 -8.92 15.75
CA ASN A 186 0.63 -9.47 16.69
C ASN A 186 1.88 -9.91 15.92
N VAL A 187 2.94 -9.13 16.07
CA VAL A 187 4.24 -9.36 15.43
C VAL A 187 5.32 -8.98 16.42
N GLU A 188 6.18 -9.94 16.73
CA GLU A 188 7.44 -9.68 17.39
C GLU A 188 8.44 -9.15 16.36
N THR A 189 9.18 -8.10 16.74
CA THR A 189 10.23 -7.53 15.92
C THR A 189 11.57 -7.69 16.62
N TYR A 190 12.63 -7.85 15.83
CA TYR A 190 14.00 -7.92 16.32
C TYR A 190 14.91 -7.11 15.41
N GLY A 191 15.86 -6.37 16.00
CA GLY A 191 16.54 -5.28 15.33
C GLY A 191 15.75 -3.97 15.46
N LYS A 192 16.41 -2.86 15.14
CA LYS A 192 15.88 -1.51 15.30
C LYS A 192 16.13 -0.64 14.09
N LYS A 193 17.33 -0.66 13.51
CA LYS A 193 17.74 0.23 12.41
C LYS A 193 17.75 -0.50 11.08
N ILE A 194 16.91 -0.05 10.15
CA ILE A 194 16.77 -0.64 8.83
C ILE A 194 17.25 0.35 7.78
N GLY A 195 18.22 -0.05 6.96
CA GLY A 195 18.57 0.68 5.76
C GLY A 195 17.61 0.32 4.62
N TYR A 196 16.94 1.27 4.00
CA TYR A 196 15.98 0.98 2.92
C TYR A 196 16.32 1.70 1.62
N ILE A 197 16.56 0.95 0.54
CA ILE A 197 16.81 1.48 -0.80
C ILE A 197 15.48 1.50 -1.55
N VAL A 198 14.84 2.67 -1.56
CA VAL A 198 13.47 2.85 -2.07
C VAL A 198 13.44 2.65 -3.59
N GLY A 199 12.60 1.73 -4.04
CA GLY A 199 12.33 1.49 -5.46
C GLY A 199 11.13 2.27 -5.98
N ALA A 200 10.50 1.81 -7.07
CA ALA A 200 9.39 2.53 -7.70
C ALA A 200 8.03 2.14 -7.10
N GLY A 201 7.30 3.13 -6.57
CA GLY A 201 5.94 2.92 -6.03
C GLY A 201 5.89 2.13 -4.73
N ASP A 202 6.97 2.20 -3.94
CA ASP A 202 7.19 1.35 -2.77
C ASP A 202 6.61 1.97 -1.49
N LYS A 203 5.70 1.25 -0.83
CA LYS A 203 5.08 1.61 0.46
C LYS A 203 5.55 0.72 1.63
N VAL A 204 6.54 -0.14 1.41
CA VAL A 204 7.10 -1.01 2.45
C VAL A 204 7.80 -0.23 3.57
N PRO A 205 8.53 0.89 3.32
CA PRO A 205 9.14 1.68 4.39
C PRO A 205 8.15 2.16 5.45
N GLU A 206 6.99 2.63 5.03
CA GLU A 206 5.93 3.13 5.92
C GLU A 206 5.39 2.00 6.80
N ALA A 207 5.24 0.79 6.24
CA ALA A 207 4.86 -0.38 7.03
C ALA A 207 5.93 -0.75 8.07
N LEU A 208 7.21 -0.66 7.73
CA LEU A 208 8.33 -0.90 8.67
C LEU A 208 8.38 0.14 9.79
N GLU A 209 8.10 1.42 9.49
CA GLU A 209 7.98 2.47 10.49
C GLU A 209 6.81 2.20 11.44
N GLN A 210 5.65 1.76 10.92
CA GLN A 210 4.53 1.31 11.74
C GLN A 210 4.87 0.06 12.56
N MET A 211 5.84 -0.75 12.12
CA MET A 211 6.39 -1.88 12.89
C MET A 211 7.30 -1.47 14.06
N GLY A 212 7.61 -0.16 14.18
CA GLY A 212 8.49 0.38 15.21
C GLY A 212 9.97 0.37 14.83
N PHE A 213 10.32 0.07 13.57
CA PHE A 213 11.70 0.19 13.10
C PHE A 213 12.07 1.65 12.80
N GLU A 214 13.32 2.01 13.05
CA GLU A 214 13.95 3.22 12.54
C GLU A 214 14.39 2.98 11.10
N VAL A 215 13.63 3.50 10.13
CA VAL A 215 13.89 3.31 8.70
C VAL A 215 14.72 4.46 8.15
N ASN A 216 15.98 4.18 7.79
CA ASN A 216 16.85 5.12 7.13
C ASN A 216 16.82 4.89 5.62
N ARG A 217 16.23 5.82 4.87
CA ARG A 217 16.18 5.74 3.41
C ARG A 217 17.57 5.99 2.82
N LEU A 218 18.09 4.98 2.12
CA LEU A 218 19.43 4.95 1.54
C LEU A 218 19.39 5.30 0.05
N ASN A 219 19.69 6.56 -0.26
CA ASN A 219 19.97 7.00 -1.63
C ASN A 219 21.47 6.83 -1.96
N GLN A 220 21.86 7.17 -3.20
CA GLN A 220 23.25 7.06 -3.66
C GLN A 220 24.26 7.74 -2.74
N LYS A 221 23.95 8.95 -2.24
CA LYS A 221 24.84 9.71 -1.34
C LYS A 221 24.95 9.04 0.02
N GLU A 222 23.84 8.55 0.55
CA GLU A 222 23.82 7.84 1.83
C GLU A 222 24.62 6.54 1.78
N ILE A 223 24.46 5.75 0.73
CA ILE A 223 25.25 4.52 0.55
C ILE A 223 26.72 4.84 0.36
N ALA A 224 27.08 5.90 -0.38
CA ALA A 224 28.48 6.29 -0.55
C ALA A 224 29.14 6.62 0.80
N LYS A 225 28.49 7.46 1.61
CA LYS A 225 29.09 8.09 2.79
C LYS A 225 29.02 7.25 4.06
N ASN A 226 27.96 6.45 4.24
CA ASN A 226 27.73 5.77 5.50
C ASN A 226 28.42 4.39 5.55
N PRO A 227 28.91 3.99 6.73
CA PRO A 227 29.17 2.58 6.99
C PRO A 227 27.82 1.85 7.13
N LEU A 228 27.74 0.64 6.58
CA LEU A 228 26.50 -0.15 6.48
C LEU A 228 26.27 -1.05 7.69
N ASP A 229 27.32 -1.32 8.47
CA ASP A 229 27.33 -2.14 9.69
C ASP A 229 26.42 -1.61 10.81
N LYS A 230 26.05 -0.32 10.76
CA LYS A 230 25.08 0.29 11.69
C LYS A 230 23.64 -0.21 11.50
N PHE A 231 23.33 -0.86 10.39
CA PHE A 231 22.01 -1.38 10.09
C PHE A 231 21.89 -2.84 10.50
N ASP A 232 20.77 -3.18 11.14
CA ASP A 232 20.43 -4.57 11.48
C ASP A 232 20.12 -5.38 10.21
N ALA A 233 19.42 -4.74 9.28
CA ALA A 233 19.17 -5.25 7.94
C ALA A 233 19.14 -4.09 6.91
N ILE A 234 19.49 -4.40 5.68
CA ILE A 234 19.29 -3.52 4.53
C ILE A 234 18.27 -4.19 3.60
N ILE A 235 17.26 -3.43 3.20
CA ILE A 235 16.22 -3.88 2.26
C ILE A 235 16.35 -3.09 0.97
N VAL A 236 16.47 -3.81 -0.14
CA VAL A 236 16.40 -3.27 -1.49
C VAL A 236 14.97 -3.42 -1.97
N GLY A 237 14.30 -2.29 -2.16
CA GLY A 237 12.88 -2.23 -2.45
C GLY A 237 12.49 -2.59 -3.88
N VAL A 238 11.20 -2.49 -4.13
CA VAL A 238 10.47 -2.90 -5.34
C VAL A 238 11.12 -2.29 -6.59
N ARG A 239 11.68 -3.14 -7.46
CA ARG A 239 12.30 -2.75 -8.74
C ARG A 239 13.48 -1.80 -8.60
N ALA A 240 14.10 -1.69 -7.43
CA ALA A 240 15.22 -0.78 -7.22
C ALA A 240 16.40 -1.05 -8.18
N TYR A 241 16.71 -2.33 -8.49
CA TYR A 241 17.74 -2.66 -9.50
C TYR A 241 17.29 -2.40 -10.94
N ASN A 242 15.99 -2.23 -11.19
CA ASN A 242 15.47 -1.86 -12.50
C ASN A 242 15.44 -0.34 -12.71
N THR A 243 15.26 0.46 -11.65
CA THR A 243 15.01 1.90 -11.75
C THR A 243 16.18 2.77 -11.30
N LEU A 244 17.09 2.24 -10.48
CA LEU A 244 18.23 2.98 -9.94
C LEU A 244 19.52 2.56 -10.63
N GLU A 245 19.91 3.32 -11.66
CA GLU A 245 21.13 3.04 -12.46
C GLU A 245 22.41 2.98 -11.60
N TRP A 246 22.45 3.74 -10.50
CA TRP A 246 23.61 3.82 -9.63
C TRP A 246 23.78 2.61 -8.69
N LEU A 247 22.73 1.81 -8.47
CA LEU A 247 22.73 0.77 -7.43
C LEU A 247 23.74 -0.34 -7.71
N GLY A 248 23.91 -0.71 -8.98
CA GLY A 248 24.89 -1.72 -9.41
C GLY A 248 26.33 -1.37 -9.03
N ASN A 249 26.66 -0.07 -8.97
CA ASN A 249 28.01 0.40 -8.61
C ASN A 249 28.36 0.17 -7.13
N TYR A 250 27.38 -0.20 -6.29
CA TYR A 250 27.57 -0.49 -4.87
C TYR A 250 27.48 -1.97 -4.53
N TYR A 251 27.50 -2.86 -5.54
CA TYR A 251 27.45 -4.30 -5.34
C TYR A 251 28.51 -4.78 -4.33
N ASP A 252 29.78 -4.44 -4.54
CA ASP A 252 30.87 -4.89 -3.67
C ASP A 252 30.69 -4.40 -2.23
N LYS A 253 30.20 -3.15 -2.05
CA LYS A 253 29.93 -2.59 -0.73
C LYS A 253 28.80 -3.32 -0.01
N LEU A 254 27.74 -3.66 -0.73
CA LEU A 254 26.61 -4.43 -0.19
C LEU A 254 27.01 -5.88 0.13
N MET A 255 27.78 -6.53 -0.75
CA MET A 255 28.27 -7.89 -0.51
C MET A 255 29.25 -7.94 0.66
N LYS A 256 30.13 -6.95 0.80
CA LYS A 256 31.02 -6.83 1.96
C LYS A 256 30.24 -6.69 3.27
N TYR A 257 29.17 -5.90 3.27
CA TYR A 257 28.26 -5.79 4.41
C TYR A 257 27.66 -7.16 4.79
N VAL A 258 27.20 -7.94 3.81
CA VAL A 258 26.68 -9.30 4.07
C VAL A 258 27.79 -10.21 4.60
N GLU A 259 28.95 -10.24 3.93
CA GLU A 259 30.10 -11.05 4.33
C GLU A 259 30.52 -10.80 5.78
N ASP A 260 30.46 -9.52 6.21
CA ASP A 260 30.83 -9.10 7.56
C ASP A 260 29.80 -9.45 8.63
N GLY A 261 28.62 -9.97 8.29
CA GLY A 261 27.57 -10.33 9.25
C GLY A 261 26.25 -9.59 9.05
N GLY A 262 26.19 -8.70 8.06
CA GLY A 262 24.98 -7.98 7.70
C GLY A 262 23.88 -8.89 7.11
N ASN A 263 22.65 -8.38 7.13
CA ASN A 263 21.51 -9.02 6.49
C ASN A 263 21.01 -8.15 5.34
N LEU A 264 21.03 -8.68 4.11
CA LEU A 264 20.55 -7.98 2.91
C LEU A 264 19.35 -8.71 2.33
N ILE A 265 18.24 -8.00 2.18
CA ILE A 265 16.99 -8.52 1.63
C ILE A 265 16.70 -7.78 0.32
N VAL A 266 16.62 -8.50 -0.79
CA VAL A 266 16.27 -7.97 -2.11
C VAL A 266 14.86 -8.40 -2.46
N GLN A 267 13.98 -7.41 -2.59
CA GLN A 267 12.58 -7.63 -2.95
C GLN A 267 12.38 -7.38 -4.43
N TYR A 268 11.60 -8.26 -5.08
CA TYR A 268 10.89 -8.01 -6.34
C TYR A 268 11.64 -7.14 -7.36
N ASN A 269 12.39 -7.78 -8.25
CA ASN A 269 12.91 -7.12 -9.45
C ASN A 269 12.41 -7.87 -10.68
N THR A 270 12.33 -7.20 -11.82
CA THR A 270 11.78 -7.80 -13.05
C THR A 270 12.88 -8.17 -14.03
N SER A 271 12.67 -9.24 -14.79
CA SER A 271 13.48 -9.63 -15.96
C SER A 271 12.63 -9.61 -17.24
N ASN A 272 12.48 -8.42 -17.85
CA ASN A 272 11.77 -8.25 -19.12
C ASN A 272 12.66 -7.60 -20.19
N PHE A 273 12.30 -7.76 -21.48
CA PHE A 273 13.04 -7.22 -22.64
C PHE A 273 13.41 -5.73 -22.54
N ILE A 274 12.59 -4.93 -21.82
CA ILE A 274 12.77 -3.48 -21.61
C ILE A 274 13.50 -3.18 -20.29
N SER A 275 13.39 -4.07 -19.30
CA SER A 275 13.84 -3.88 -17.92
C SER A 275 14.36 -5.21 -17.37
N ASN A 276 15.55 -5.60 -17.82
CA ASN A 276 16.31 -6.70 -17.21
C ASN A 276 17.15 -6.13 -16.07
N VAL A 277 17.35 -6.92 -15.02
CA VAL A 277 18.37 -6.61 -14.03
C VAL A 277 19.73 -6.67 -14.73
N ARG A 278 20.39 -5.51 -14.84
CA ARG A 278 21.69 -5.37 -15.52
C ARG A 278 22.87 -5.63 -14.60
N SER A 279 22.63 -5.70 -13.29
CA SER A 279 23.66 -5.76 -12.24
C SER A 279 23.56 -7.03 -11.43
N LYS A 280 24.69 -7.54 -10.96
CA LYS A 280 24.69 -8.63 -9.97
C LYS A 280 23.99 -8.14 -8.70
N MET A 281 23.05 -8.92 -8.17
CA MET A 281 22.24 -8.51 -7.01
C MET A 281 22.58 -9.27 -5.74
N GLY A 282 23.17 -10.46 -5.86
CA GLY A 282 23.45 -11.35 -4.75
C GLY A 282 24.83 -11.99 -4.81
N PRO A 283 25.20 -12.73 -3.76
CA PRO A 283 26.53 -13.31 -3.61
C PRO A 283 26.77 -14.52 -4.52
N TYR A 284 25.73 -15.27 -4.83
CA TYR A 284 25.76 -16.44 -5.72
C TYR A 284 24.86 -16.22 -6.92
N ASP A 285 25.11 -16.97 -8.00
CA ASP A 285 24.38 -16.80 -9.24
C ASP A 285 22.97 -17.39 -9.14
N PHE A 286 21.98 -16.52 -9.33
CA PHE A 286 20.58 -16.85 -9.50
C PHE A 286 19.99 -15.98 -10.60
N THR A 287 18.94 -16.44 -11.25
CA THR A 287 18.24 -15.67 -12.28
C THR A 287 16.82 -15.35 -11.83
N ILE A 288 16.33 -14.17 -12.20
CA ILE A 288 14.94 -13.80 -12.01
C ILE A 288 14.14 -14.32 -13.19
N THR A 289 13.08 -15.06 -12.92
CA THR A 289 12.18 -15.59 -13.95
C THR A 289 10.93 -14.71 -14.11
N ARG A 290 10.01 -15.14 -14.98
CA ARG A 290 8.67 -14.55 -15.09
C ARG A 290 7.60 -15.37 -14.36
N ASN A 291 8.02 -16.42 -13.65
CA ASN A 291 7.13 -17.24 -12.87
C ASN A 291 6.45 -16.41 -11.79
N ARG A 292 5.24 -16.84 -11.47
CA ARG A 292 4.34 -16.17 -10.54
C ARG A 292 3.35 -17.20 -10.02
N VAL A 293 2.82 -16.92 -8.84
CA VAL A 293 1.68 -17.61 -8.27
C VAL A 293 0.63 -16.54 -8.02
N THR A 294 -0.39 -16.52 -8.88
CA THR A 294 -1.42 -15.48 -8.94
C THR A 294 -2.67 -15.83 -8.15
N ASP A 295 -2.85 -17.10 -7.76
CA ASP A 295 -3.90 -17.48 -6.83
C ASP A 295 -3.52 -17.06 -5.41
N GLU A 296 -4.17 -16.01 -4.90
CA GLU A 296 -4.03 -15.52 -3.54
C GLU A 296 -4.37 -16.56 -2.46
N ASN A 297 -5.09 -17.64 -2.82
CA ASN A 297 -5.42 -18.76 -1.95
C ASN A 297 -4.52 -19.99 -2.16
N ALA A 298 -3.51 -19.91 -3.04
CA ALA A 298 -2.57 -21.01 -3.27
C ALA A 298 -1.97 -21.50 -1.95
N THR A 299 -1.94 -22.83 -1.79
CA THR A 299 -1.38 -23.47 -0.59
C THR A 299 0.13 -23.30 -0.57
N VAL A 300 0.67 -22.89 0.57
CA VAL A 300 2.10 -22.67 0.73
C VAL A 300 2.74 -23.85 1.44
N THR A 301 3.61 -24.58 0.74
CA THR A 301 4.38 -25.69 1.29
C THR A 301 5.67 -25.18 1.93
N PHE A 302 5.94 -25.59 3.17
CA PHE A 302 7.19 -25.24 3.86
C PHE A 302 8.25 -26.29 3.56
N LEU A 303 9.22 -25.94 2.70
CA LEU A 303 10.31 -26.83 2.32
C LEU A 303 11.35 -26.97 3.43
N LYS A 304 11.49 -25.95 4.27
CA LYS A 304 12.42 -25.89 5.42
C LYS A 304 11.67 -25.47 6.69
N PRO A 305 10.80 -26.33 7.25
CA PRO A 305 9.91 -25.97 8.35
C PRO A 305 10.62 -25.54 9.64
N GLU A 306 11.88 -25.93 9.83
CA GLU A 306 12.72 -25.55 10.98
C GLU A 306 13.59 -24.31 10.73
N HIS A 307 13.54 -23.72 9.52
CA HIS A 307 14.38 -22.57 9.18
C HIS A 307 13.98 -21.33 9.99
N PRO A 308 14.93 -20.48 10.45
CA PRO A 308 14.61 -19.28 11.25
C PRO A 308 13.61 -18.33 10.59
N ALA A 309 13.62 -18.23 9.26
CA ALA A 309 12.62 -17.46 8.51
C ALA A 309 11.16 -17.84 8.83
N LEU A 310 10.90 -19.08 9.25
CA LEU A 310 9.57 -19.56 9.62
C LEU A 310 9.35 -19.69 11.14
N ASN A 311 10.37 -19.39 11.95
CA ASN A 311 10.34 -19.74 13.38
C ASN A 311 10.81 -18.65 14.34
N PHE A 312 11.46 -17.57 13.86
CA PHE A 312 12.00 -16.54 14.74
C PHE A 312 11.99 -15.14 14.10
N PRO A 313 11.54 -14.11 14.83
CA PRO A 313 10.95 -14.17 16.18
C PRO A 313 9.52 -14.75 16.19
N ASN A 314 8.84 -14.78 15.05
CA ASN A 314 7.47 -15.26 14.94
C ASN A 314 7.43 -16.69 14.40
N LYS A 315 6.55 -17.55 14.94
CA LYS A 315 6.24 -18.85 14.33
C LYS A 315 5.27 -18.66 13.17
N ILE A 316 5.70 -19.03 11.97
CA ILE A 316 4.91 -18.98 10.74
C ILE A 316 4.19 -20.32 10.54
N ASN A 317 2.91 -20.25 10.21
CA ASN A 317 2.05 -21.38 9.90
C ASN A 317 1.09 -21.04 8.74
N GLN A 318 0.20 -21.95 8.36
CA GLN A 318 -0.69 -21.74 7.21
C GLN A 318 -1.64 -20.55 7.37
N GLU A 319 -2.00 -20.18 8.61
CA GLU A 319 -2.86 -19.01 8.87
C GLU A 319 -2.18 -17.69 8.46
N ASP A 320 -0.84 -17.65 8.43
CA ASP A 320 -0.08 -16.48 7.97
C ASP A 320 -0.23 -16.21 6.48
N PHE A 321 -0.75 -17.19 5.75
CA PHE A 321 -1.04 -17.08 4.33
C PHE A 321 -2.53 -16.81 4.07
N LYS A 322 -3.38 -16.64 5.08
CA LYS A 322 -4.77 -16.24 4.87
C LYS A 322 -4.91 -14.73 4.67
N GLY A 323 -5.85 -14.35 3.80
CA GLY A 323 -6.19 -12.94 3.55
C GLY A 323 -5.12 -12.18 2.77
N TRP A 324 -4.19 -12.88 2.13
CA TRP A 324 -3.33 -12.27 1.12
C TRP A 324 -4.18 -11.81 -0.06
N ILE A 325 -3.75 -10.75 -0.75
CA ILE A 325 -4.52 -10.14 -1.82
C ILE A 325 -3.81 -10.25 -3.16
N GLN A 326 -4.58 -10.47 -4.22
CA GLN A 326 -4.15 -10.44 -5.61
C GLN A 326 -3.22 -11.58 -6.04
N GLU A 327 -2.04 -11.76 -5.43
CA GLU A 327 -1.01 -12.73 -5.83
C GLU A 327 -0.23 -13.24 -4.59
N ARG A 328 0.48 -14.37 -4.68
CA ARG A 328 1.45 -14.82 -3.65
C ARG A 328 2.86 -14.35 -3.93
N SER A 329 3.30 -14.56 -5.16
CA SER A 329 4.67 -14.27 -5.58
C SER A 329 4.72 -13.97 -7.06
N ILE A 330 5.70 -13.16 -7.44
CA ILE A 330 5.94 -12.76 -8.82
C ILE A 330 7.44 -12.54 -9.04
N TYR A 331 7.89 -12.94 -10.24
CA TYR A 331 9.29 -12.89 -10.65
C TYR A 331 10.19 -13.71 -9.73
N ASP A 332 9.79 -14.96 -9.52
CA ASP A 332 10.49 -15.89 -8.65
C ASP A 332 11.89 -16.23 -9.16
N GLY A 333 12.80 -16.49 -8.23
CA GLY A 333 14.21 -16.71 -8.50
C GLY A 333 14.52 -18.17 -8.78
N VAL A 334 15.42 -18.44 -9.73
CA VAL A 334 15.99 -19.77 -9.96
C VAL A 334 17.45 -19.77 -9.53
N ASP A 335 17.75 -20.56 -8.50
CA ASP A 335 19.11 -20.80 -8.03
C ASP A 335 19.86 -21.70 -9.02
N SER A 336 20.78 -21.10 -9.78
CA SER A 336 21.67 -21.80 -10.69
C SER A 336 22.97 -22.29 -10.03
N ALA A 337 23.30 -21.78 -8.85
CA ALA A 337 24.52 -22.09 -8.12
C ALA A 337 24.37 -23.23 -7.10
N GLY A 338 23.13 -23.58 -6.73
CA GLY A 338 22.82 -24.59 -5.70
C GLY A 338 23.24 -24.16 -4.29
N LYS A 339 23.26 -22.85 -4.03
CA LYS A 339 23.73 -22.26 -2.75
C LYS A 339 22.60 -21.69 -1.90
N PHE A 340 21.39 -21.61 -2.43
CA PHE A 340 20.25 -21.02 -1.75
C PHE A 340 19.38 -22.10 -1.11
N GLU A 341 19.01 -21.87 0.15
CA GLU A 341 17.92 -22.56 0.81
C GLU A 341 16.59 -21.98 0.29
N LYS A 342 15.82 -22.84 -0.36
CA LYS A 342 14.46 -22.54 -0.81
C LYS A 342 13.50 -22.81 0.34
N ILE A 343 12.75 -21.80 0.76
CA ILE A 343 11.98 -21.88 2.02
C ILE A 343 10.53 -22.31 1.78
N LEU A 344 9.93 -21.78 0.71
CA LEU A 344 8.52 -21.96 0.38
C LEU A 344 8.39 -22.58 -0.99
N SER A 345 7.34 -23.39 -1.19
CA SER A 345 6.88 -23.77 -2.51
C SER A 345 5.38 -23.59 -2.65
N MET A 346 4.94 -23.15 -3.82
CA MET A 346 3.55 -22.79 -4.11
C MET A 346 3.29 -22.92 -5.61
N ASN A 347 2.03 -23.06 -6.01
CA ASN A 347 1.63 -23.06 -7.41
C ASN A 347 0.17 -22.65 -7.57
N ASP A 348 -0.15 -22.11 -8.73
CA ASP A 348 -1.53 -21.94 -9.15
C ASP A 348 -2.17 -23.31 -9.47
N PRO A 349 -3.51 -23.44 -9.37
CA PRO A 349 -4.20 -24.69 -9.67
C PRO A 349 -3.87 -25.21 -11.08
N GLY A 350 -3.31 -26.43 -11.15
CA GLY A 350 -2.92 -27.07 -12.40
C GLY A 350 -1.52 -26.70 -12.91
N GLU A 351 -0.81 -25.78 -12.26
CA GLU A 351 0.57 -25.44 -12.58
C GLU A 351 1.59 -26.28 -11.78
N LYS A 352 2.86 -26.23 -12.19
CA LYS A 352 3.94 -26.91 -11.47
C LYS A 352 4.30 -26.14 -10.19
N PRO A 353 4.68 -26.83 -9.11
CA PRO A 353 5.27 -26.19 -7.92
C PRO A 353 6.45 -25.28 -8.28
N ASP A 354 6.37 -24.01 -7.87
CA ASP A 354 7.48 -23.06 -7.85
C ASP A 354 8.07 -23.01 -6.44
N ASP A 355 9.39 -22.94 -6.33
CA ASP A 355 10.15 -22.87 -5.08
C ASP A 355 11.08 -21.64 -4.99
N GLY A 356 10.93 -20.70 -5.92
CA GLY A 356 11.78 -19.53 -6.10
C GLY A 356 11.33 -18.25 -5.39
N SER A 357 10.19 -18.28 -4.70
CA SER A 357 9.57 -17.10 -4.08
C SER A 357 10.34 -16.59 -2.85
N LEU A 358 11.11 -17.45 -2.19
CA LEU A 358 11.93 -17.09 -1.04
C LEU A 358 13.23 -17.91 -1.02
N LEU A 359 14.30 -17.28 -1.53
CA LEU A 359 15.65 -17.83 -1.60
C LEU A 359 16.53 -17.18 -0.52
N ILE A 360 17.14 -17.98 0.35
CA ILE A 360 17.99 -17.49 1.43
C ILE A 360 19.36 -18.17 1.35
N ALA A 361 20.45 -17.42 1.44
CA ALA A 361 21.79 -17.99 1.48
C ALA A 361 22.65 -17.29 2.52
N LYS A 362 23.55 -18.06 3.14
CA LYS A 362 24.64 -17.49 3.94
C LYS A 362 25.77 -17.04 3.04
N TYR A 363 26.34 -15.89 3.36
CA TYR A 363 27.55 -15.39 2.71
C TYR A 363 28.44 -14.74 3.76
N GLY A 364 29.66 -15.27 3.91
CA GLY A 364 30.51 -14.98 5.08
C GLY A 364 29.76 -15.27 6.38
N ARG A 365 29.62 -14.25 7.23
CA ARG A 365 28.93 -14.33 8.53
C ARG A 365 27.46 -13.89 8.47
N GLY A 366 27.02 -13.33 7.35
CA GLY A 366 25.69 -12.75 7.20
C GLY A 366 24.76 -13.54 6.31
N TYR A 367 23.64 -12.90 5.97
CA TYR A 367 22.56 -13.48 5.21
C TYR A 367 22.21 -12.61 4.01
N PHE A 368 21.94 -13.28 2.90
CA PHE A 368 21.33 -12.70 1.72
C PHE A 368 19.99 -13.38 1.47
N THR A 369 18.94 -12.59 1.24
CA THR A 369 17.62 -13.06 0.87
C THR A 369 17.20 -12.43 -0.46
N TYR A 370 16.76 -13.24 -1.41
CA TYR A 370 15.94 -12.79 -2.53
C TYR A 370 14.51 -13.26 -2.31
N THR A 371 13.54 -12.38 -2.54
CA THR A 371 12.13 -12.75 -2.44
C THR A 371 11.28 -12.13 -3.55
N GLY A 372 10.48 -13.00 -4.18
CA GLY A 372 9.41 -12.65 -5.13
C GLY A 372 8.05 -12.50 -4.45
N LEU A 373 7.95 -12.74 -3.14
CA LEU A 373 6.70 -12.53 -2.38
C LEU A 373 6.25 -11.07 -2.49
N VAL A 374 4.95 -10.87 -2.69
CA VAL A 374 4.36 -9.55 -2.93
C VAL A 374 4.17 -8.71 -1.66
N PHE A 375 5.20 -8.61 -0.81
CA PHE A 375 5.17 -7.80 0.42
C PHE A 375 4.69 -6.36 0.19
N PHE A 376 5.01 -5.78 -0.97
CA PHE A 376 4.59 -4.43 -1.34
C PHE A 376 3.09 -4.27 -1.58
N ARG A 377 2.34 -5.39 -1.71
CA ARG A 377 0.86 -5.42 -1.72
C ARG A 377 0.32 -5.80 -0.35
N GLU A 378 0.90 -6.83 0.26
CA GLU A 378 0.40 -7.39 1.52
C GLU A 378 0.59 -6.45 2.71
N LEU A 379 1.71 -5.73 2.78
CA LEU A 379 1.99 -4.82 3.89
C LEU A 379 1.05 -3.60 3.85
N PRO A 380 0.86 -2.92 2.69
CA PRO A 380 -0.16 -1.85 2.60
C PRO A 380 -1.60 -2.32 2.76
N ALA A 381 -1.89 -3.61 2.53
CA ALA A 381 -3.20 -4.19 2.82
C ALA A 381 -3.37 -4.61 4.30
N GLY A 382 -2.29 -4.57 5.08
CA GLY A 382 -2.30 -4.88 6.51
C GLY A 382 -2.40 -6.39 6.82
N VAL A 383 -1.87 -7.25 5.95
CA VAL A 383 -1.95 -8.71 6.08
C VAL A 383 -1.01 -9.23 7.17
N PRO A 384 -1.50 -9.74 8.32
CA PRO A 384 -0.67 -10.01 9.49
C PRO A 384 0.52 -10.96 9.26
N GLY A 385 0.32 -12.00 8.44
CA GLY A 385 1.38 -12.98 8.18
C GLY A 385 2.53 -12.43 7.33
N ALA A 386 2.27 -11.47 6.45
CA ALA A 386 3.31 -10.78 5.71
C ALA A 386 4.21 -9.94 6.64
N TYR A 387 3.62 -9.27 7.63
CA TYR A 387 4.38 -8.55 8.66
C TYR A 387 5.26 -9.50 9.50
N ARG A 388 4.71 -10.66 9.93
CA ARG A 388 5.47 -11.65 10.71
C ARG A 388 6.62 -12.25 9.90
N LEU A 389 6.36 -12.63 8.65
CA LEU A 389 7.39 -13.20 7.78
C LEU A 389 8.50 -12.18 7.49
N LEU A 390 8.16 -10.92 7.18
CA LEU A 390 9.19 -9.89 6.97
C LEU A 390 10.00 -9.61 8.24
N ALA A 391 9.36 -9.58 9.41
CA ALA A 391 10.06 -9.45 10.70
C ALA A 391 11.07 -10.59 10.93
N ASN A 392 10.70 -11.83 10.58
CA ASN A 392 11.61 -12.97 10.64
C ASN A 392 12.78 -12.85 9.66
N LEU A 393 12.52 -12.39 8.43
CA LEU A 393 13.57 -12.17 7.44
C LEU A 393 14.56 -11.10 7.91
N ILE A 394 14.08 -10.02 8.52
CA ILE A 394 14.92 -8.96 9.10
C ILE A 394 15.80 -9.54 10.23
N ALA A 395 15.26 -10.46 11.03
CA ALA A 395 15.94 -11.04 12.19
C ALA A 395 16.95 -12.16 11.87
N LEU A 396 17.14 -12.57 10.62
CA LEU A 396 17.94 -13.76 10.26
C LEU A 396 19.38 -13.77 10.79
N ASN A 397 20.05 -12.61 10.84
CA ASN A 397 21.41 -12.48 11.36
C ASN A 397 21.47 -12.40 12.90
N ARG A 398 20.33 -12.45 13.59
CA ARG A 398 20.24 -12.37 15.04
C ARG A 398 19.94 -13.74 15.62
N LYS A 399 20.75 -14.15 16.60
CA LYS A 399 20.47 -15.34 17.42
C LYS A 399 19.57 -14.90 18.57
N LYS A 400 18.54 -15.70 18.88
CA LYS A 400 17.77 -15.57 20.12
C LYS A 400 18.75 -15.55 21.29
N ALA A 401 18.84 -14.44 22.01
CA ALA A 401 19.55 -14.41 23.29
C ALA A 401 18.77 -15.32 24.23
N PHE A 402 19.42 -16.39 24.71
CA PHE A 402 18.83 -17.33 25.67
C PHE A 402 18.74 -16.71 27.06
#